data_AF-I1DV69-F1
#
_entry.id   AF-I1DV69-F1
#
_cell.length_a   1.000
_cell.length_b   1.000
_cell.length_c   1.000
_cell.angle_alpha   90.00
_cell.angle_beta   90.00
_cell.angle_gamma   90.00
#
_symmetry.space_group_name_H-M   'P 1'
#
loop_
_entity.id
_entity.type
_entity.pdbx_description
1 polymer ?
#
loop_
_entity_poly.entity_id
_entity_poly.type
_entity_poly.pdbx_seq_one_letter_code
_entity_poly.pdbx_strand_id
1 'polypeptide(L)'
;MQILQLLSLLLDYPKQPLLDAKADLLTIVADAAIAAELKQQLNAFITARCSGELMDWQSEYDGLFERGRSLSLLIFEHIHGESRDRGQAMVNLMAQYREAGLDIGVKELPDYLPLYLEFLSTQGEQNAQIGLEEIAPVLAVLLCRLQQRDSDYASILATLLALSEADVDLADIKQQLAGEQRDDTPKALDKVWEEEMVSFIGNEQANSACGSGNKPADGQRRDQFIPLSTELLGSEEAGQQLYKAAAAKRA
;
A
#
# COMPACT_ATOMS: atom_id res chain seq x y z
N MET A 1 18.85 10.10 3.68
CA MET A 1 18.87 9.67 5.10
C MET A 1 18.86 8.16 5.17
N GLN A 2 19.99 7.53 5.52
CA GLN A 2 20.12 6.06 5.53
C GLN A 2 19.14 5.38 6.48
N ILE A 3 18.84 6.01 7.62
CA ILE A 3 17.87 5.46 8.58
C ILE A 3 16.46 5.30 7.96
N LEU A 4 16.00 6.24 7.14
CA LEU A 4 14.68 6.12 6.49
C LEU A 4 14.63 5.02 5.43
N GLN A 5 15.74 4.80 4.71
CA GLN A 5 15.86 3.67 3.79
C GLN A 5 15.81 2.34 4.54
N LEU A 6 16.48 2.25 5.68
CA LEU A 6 16.42 1.07 6.53
C LEU A 6 14.99 0.84 7.04
N LEU A 7 14.31 1.86 7.59
CA LEU A 7 12.95 1.71 8.10
C LEU A 7 11.95 1.37 6.98
N SER A 8 12.13 1.94 5.78
CA SER A 8 11.40 1.56 4.56
C SER A 8 11.57 0.07 4.26
N LEU A 9 12.82 -0.42 4.22
CA LEU A 9 13.12 -1.84 3.94
C LEU A 9 12.56 -2.79 5.01
N LEU A 10 12.56 -2.40 6.28
CA LEU A 10 12.01 -3.22 7.36
C LEU A 10 10.47 -3.25 7.35
N LEU A 11 9.82 -2.23 6.78
CA LEU A 11 8.37 -2.17 6.60
C LEU A 11 7.90 -2.76 5.26
N ASP A 12 8.78 -3.01 4.30
CA ASP A 12 8.42 -3.72 3.07
C ASP A 12 8.34 -5.25 3.32
N TYR A 13 7.71 -5.96 2.38
CA TYR A 13 7.59 -7.41 2.45
C TYR A 13 8.99 -8.07 2.57
N PRO A 14 9.23 -8.90 3.61
CA PRO A 14 10.56 -9.42 3.88
C PRO A 14 11.01 -10.39 2.79
N LYS A 15 12.24 -10.18 2.30
CA LYS A 15 12.87 -10.95 1.22
C LYS A 15 14.26 -11.38 1.65
N GLN A 16 14.79 -12.46 1.05
CA GLN A 16 16.11 -13.01 1.39
C GLN A 16 17.25 -11.98 1.45
N PRO A 17 17.36 -11.00 0.52
CA PRO A 17 18.43 -10.00 0.58
C PRO A 17 18.46 -9.19 1.88
N LEU A 18 17.31 -9.01 2.54
CA LEU A 18 17.24 -8.30 3.82
C LEU A 18 17.94 -9.08 4.95
N LEU A 19 17.83 -10.40 4.94
CA LEU A 19 18.51 -11.28 5.91
C LEU A 19 20.02 -11.31 5.64
N ASP A 20 20.39 -11.39 4.36
CA ASP A 20 21.79 -11.39 3.92
C ASP A 20 22.50 -10.08 4.31
N ALA A 21 21.76 -8.97 4.36
CA ALA A 21 22.26 -7.64 4.73
C ALA A 21 22.25 -7.35 6.25
N LYS A 22 22.00 -8.33 7.13
CA LYS A 22 21.87 -8.14 8.60
C LYS A 22 22.96 -7.25 9.20
N ALA A 23 24.23 -7.49 8.85
CA ALA A 23 25.36 -6.75 9.40
C ALA A 23 25.35 -5.26 8.99
N ASP A 24 24.97 -4.98 7.74
CA ASP A 24 24.87 -3.63 7.21
C ASP A 24 23.71 -2.88 7.87
N LEU A 25 22.57 -3.55 8.07
CA LEU A 25 21.41 -2.98 8.78
C LEU A 25 21.78 -2.54 10.21
N LEU A 26 22.46 -3.41 10.97
CA LEU A 26 22.90 -3.10 12.33
C LEU A 26 23.91 -1.94 12.36
N THR A 27 24.76 -1.84 11.34
CA THR A 27 25.72 -0.72 11.19
C THR A 27 24.99 0.60 10.96
N ILE A 28 23.98 0.62 10.07
CA ILE A 28 23.15 1.80 9.81
C ILE A 28 22.44 2.25 11.10
N VAL A 29 21.90 1.33 11.90
CA VAL A 29 21.28 1.67 13.20
C VAL A 29 22.30 2.25 14.18
N ALA A 30 23.52 1.72 14.22
CA ALA A 30 24.58 2.22 15.08
C ALA A 30 24.94 3.67 14.74
N ASP A 31 25.04 3.99 13.45
CA ASP A 31 25.45 5.31 12.94
C ASP A 31 24.32 6.36 12.94
N ALA A 32 23.05 5.93 13.03
CA ALA A 32 21.90 6.83 13.02
C ALA A 32 21.88 7.82 14.19
N ALA A 33 21.48 9.07 13.94
CA ALA A 33 21.33 10.10 14.98
C ALA A 33 19.97 10.02 15.68
N ILE A 34 19.67 8.87 16.33
CA ILE A 34 18.43 8.63 17.09
C ILE A 34 18.73 8.23 18.54
N ALA A 35 17.71 8.30 19.41
CA ALA A 35 17.81 7.92 20.81
C ALA A 35 18.34 6.47 21.00
N ALA A 36 19.11 6.25 22.06
CA ALA A 36 19.76 4.96 22.31
C ALA A 36 18.75 3.82 22.49
N GLU A 37 17.61 4.12 23.09
CA GLU A 37 16.50 3.19 23.31
C GLU A 37 15.91 2.72 21.97
N LEU A 38 15.73 3.62 21.00
CA LEU A 38 15.25 3.28 19.66
C LEU A 38 16.27 2.41 18.92
N LYS A 39 17.57 2.72 19.02
CA LYS A 39 18.64 1.86 18.47
C LYS A 39 18.58 0.45 19.04
N GLN A 40 18.38 0.32 20.35
CA GLN A 40 18.28 -0.99 21.01
C GLN A 40 17.06 -1.78 20.51
N GLN A 41 15.90 -1.13 20.38
CA GLN A 41 14.69 -1.77 19.89
C GLN A 41 14.82 -2.22 18.43
N LEU A 42 15.36 -1.37 17.55
CA LEU A 42 15.62 -1.72 16.15
C LEU A 42 16.63 -2.86 16.02
N ASN A 43 17.72 -2.82 16.80
CA ASN A 43 18.70 -3.90 16.83
C ASN A 43 18.08 -5.21 17.30
N ALA A 44 17.20 -5.17 18.30
CA ALA A 44 16.47 -6.36 18.77
C ALA A 44 15.55 -6.91 17.68
N PHE A 45 14.78 -6.05 17.00
CA PHE A 45 13.94 -6.42 15.86
C PHE A 45 14.77 -7.11 14.76
N ILE A 46 15.80 -6.42 14.23
CA ILE A 46 16.65 -6.95 13.16
C ILE A 46 17.31 -8.26 13.59
N THR A 47 17.80 -8.34 14.83
CA THR A 47 18.47 -9.55 15.32
C THR A 47 17.51 -10.72 15.39
N ALA A 48 16.31 -10.53 15.94
CA ALA A 48 15.30 -11.57 16.07
C ALA A 48 14.83 -12.05 14.69
N ARG A 49 14.46 -11.13 13.81
CA ARG A 49 13.94 -11.42 12.47
C ARG A 49 14.96 -12.13 11.59
N CYS A 50 16.21 -11.65 11.56
CA CYS A 50 17.27 -12.28 10.77
C CYS A 50 17.87 -13.54 11.44
N SER A 51 17.37 -13.98 12.60
CA SER A 51 17.75 -15.24 13.23
C SER A 51 16.65 -16.30 13.16
N GLY A 52 15.45 -15.95 12.72
CA GLY A 52 14.34 -16.87 12.48
C GLY A 52 14.24 -17.34 11.02
N GLU A 53 13.19 -18.09 10.73
CA GLU A 53 12.86 -18.52 9.36
C GLU A 53 12.19 -17.37 8.59
N LEU A 54 12.64 -17.13 7.35
CA LEU A 54 12.07 -16.08 6.49
C LEU A 54 10.56 -16.27 6.29
N MET A 55 10.11 -17.52 6.13
CA MET A 55 8.70 -17.83 5.89
C MET A 55 7.81 -17.51 7.09
N ASP A 56 8.33 -17.64 8.32
CA ASP A 56 7.60 -17.24 9.53
C ASP A 56 7.46 -15.71 9.59
N TRP A 57 8.52 -14.99 9.23
CA TRP A 57 8.48 -13.52 9.14
C TRP A 57 7.48 -13.06 8.06
N GLN A 58 7.52 -13.67 6.87
CA GLN A 58 6.56 -13.40 5.80
C GLN A 58 5.11 -13.67 6.22
N SER A 59 4.86 -14.80 6.89
CA SER A 59 3.51 -15.14 7.37
C SER A 59 3.01 -14.15 8.43
N GLU A 60 3.89 -13.63 9.27
CA GLU A 60 3.52 -12.61 10.25
C GLU A 60 3.26 -11.26 9.57
N TYR A 61 4.09 -10.88 8.60
CA TYR A 61 3.89 -9.68 7.79
C TYR A 61 2.51 -9.70 7.12
N ASP A 62 2.16 -10.78 6.42
CA ASP A 62 0.86 -10.94 5.77
C ASP A 62 -0.27 -10.87 6.80
N GLY A 63 -0.06 -11.47 7.98
CA GLY A 63 -0.99 -11.44 9.09
C GLY A 63 -1.28 -10.04 9.63
N LEU A 64 -0.28 -9.16 9.61
CA LEU A 64 -0.37 -7.80 10.14
C LEU A 64 -0.87 -6.80 9.10
N PHE A 65 -0.27 -6.77 7.91
CA PHE A 65 -0.40 -5.65 6.98
C PHE A 65 -1.31 -5.94 5.77
N GLU A 66 -1.52 -7.21 5.40
CA GLU A 66 -2.22 -7.59 4.15
C GLU A 66 -3.67 -8.07 4.38
N ARG A 67 -4.04 -8.44 5.62
CA ARG A 67 -5.38 -9.01 5.90
C ARG A 67 -6.43 -7.97 6.24
N GLY A 68 -6.06 -6.93 6.97
CA GLY A 68 -6.99 -5.94 7.52
C GLY A 68 -6.63 -4.53 7.07
N ARG A 69 -7.60 -3.63 7.17
CA ARG A 69 -7.48 -2.21 6.86
C ARG A 69 -6.82 -1.44 8.01
N SER A 70 -7.03 -1.88 9.24
CA SER A 70 -6.57 -1.21 10.47
C SER A 70 -5.05 -1.03 10.56
N LEU A 71 -4.27 -1.93 9.97
CA LEU A 71 -2.81 -1.82 9.90
C LEU A 71 -2.29 -1.61 8.47
N SER A 72 -3.16 -1.38 7.49
CA SER A 72 -2.77 -1.13 6.10
C SER A 72 -1.62 -0.12 6.03
N LEU A 73 -0.60 -0.41 5.23
CA LEU A 73 0.53 0.51 5.01
C LEU A 73 0.22 1.59 3.96
N LEU A 74 -1.04 1.71 3.52
CA LEU A 74 -1.49 2.78 2.63
C LEU A 74 -1.89 4.01 3.45
N ILE A 75 -1.09 5.07 3.36
CA ILE A 75 -1.24 6.28 4.19
C ILE A 75 -2.63 6.90 4.01
N PHE A 76 -3.12 7.02 2.77
CA PHE A 76 -4.38 7.70 2.50
C PHE A 76 -5.61 6.87 2.86
N GLU A 77 -5.46 5.57 3.13
CA GLU A 77 -6.54 4.78 3.67
C GLU A 77 -6.94 5.26 5.07
N HIS A 78 -5.97 5.65 5.90
CA HIS A 78 -6.21 6.16 7.25
C HIS A 78 -6.70 7.60 7.29
N ILE A 79 -6.33 8.40 6.28
CA ILE A 79 -6.69 9.84 6.21
C ILE A 79 -8.04 10.04 5.51
N HIS A 80 -8.25 9.36 4.38
CA HIS A 80 -9.35 9.63 3.46
C HIS A 80 -10.33 8.46 3.33
N GLY A 81 -9.98 7.24 3.76
CA GLY A 81 -10.78 6.04 3.55
C GLY A 81 -11.13 5.83 2.07
N GLU A 82 -12.41 5.71 1.76
CA GLU A 82 -12.95 5.57 0.40
C GLU A 82 -13.43 6.89 -0.22
N SER A 83 -13.13 8.02 0.43
CA SER A 83 -13.57 9.33 -0.08
C SER A 83 -12.93 9.65 -1.43
N ARG A 84 -13.62 10.49 -2.21
CA ARG A 84 -13.12 11.01 -3.49
C ARG A 84 -11.81 11.79 -3.32
N ASP A 85 -11.58 12.36 -2.14
CA ASP A 85 -10.38 13.14 -1.81
C ASP A 85 -9.11 12.30 -1.89
N ARG A 86 -9.20 10.97 -1.65
CA ARG A 86 -8.09 10.03 -1.84
C ARG A 86 -7.50 10.10 -3.25
N GLY A 87 -8.35 10.14 -4.28
CA GLY A 87 -7.90 10.18 -5.66
C GLY A 87 -7.09 11.44 -5.97
N GLN A 88 -7.52 12.59 -5.46
CA GLN A 88 -6.78 13.84 -5.63
C GLN A 88 -5.47 13.84 -4.84
N ALA A 89 -5.46 13.29 -3.62
CA ALA A 89 -4.24 13.14 -2.83
C ALA A 89 -3.19 12.27 -3.54
N MET A 90 -3.61 11.15 -4.17
CA MET A 90 -2.73 10.30 -4.98
C MET A 90 -2.13 11.06 -6.17
N VAL A 91 -2.93 11.84 -6.90
CA VAL A 91 -2.44 12.65 -8.03
C VAL A 91 -1.41 13.67 -7.56
N ASN A 92 -1.67 14.35 -6.43
CA ASN A 92 -0.76 15.34 -5.87
C ASN A 92 0.57 14.71 -5.44
N LEU A 93 0.52 13.56 -4.76
CA LEU A 93 1.72 12.84 -4.33
C LEU A 93 2.54 12.33 -5.53
N MET A 94 1.88 11.80 -6.57
CA MET A 94 2.55 11.43 -7.82
C MET A 94 3.24 12.62 -8.50
N ALA A 95 2.64 13.82 -8.43
CA ALA A 95 3.29 15.02 -8.97
C ALA A 95 4.57 15.36 -8.21
N GLN A 96 4.56 15.28 -6.87
CA GLN A 96 5.75 15.51 -6.04
C GLN A 96 6.88 14.54 -6.38
N TYR A 97 6.56 13.25 -6.57
CA TYR A 97 7.56 12.27 -6.97
C TYR A 97 8.20 12.59 -8.33
N ARG A 98 7.39 13.01 -9.31
CA ARG A 98 7.89 13.43 -10.62
C ARG A 98 8.75 14.68 -10.56
N GLU A 99 8.39 15.64 -9.71
CA GLU A 99 9.20 16.85 -9.47
C GLU A 99 10.57 16.50 -8.87
N ALA A 100 10.64 15.48 -8.03
CA ALA A 100 11.89 14.92 -7.53
C ALA A 100 12.64 14.01 -8.53
N GLY A 101 12.12 13.85 -9.75
CA GLY A 101 12.71 13.02 -10.80
C GLY A 101 12.53 11.51 -10.60
N LEU A 102 11.60 11.10 -9.74
CA LEU A 102 11.27 9.70 -9.51
C LEU A 102 10.13 9.23 -10.40
N ASP A 103 10.29 8.04 -10.99
CA ASP A 103 9.24 7.36 -11.73
C ASP A 103 8.87 6.07 -10.98
N ILE A 104 7.63 6.01 -10.49
CA ILE A 104 7.16 4.89 -9.66
C ILE A 104 6.77 3.72 -10.55
N GLY A 105 7.14 2.52 -10.12
CA GLY A 105 6.71 1.30 -10.78
C GLY A 105 5.19 1.21 -10.89
N VAL A 106 4.68 0.81 -12.06
CA VAL A 106 3.24 0.74 -12.38
C VAL A 106 2.42 -0.13 -11.40
N LYS A 107 3.07 -0.94 -10.58
CA LYS A 107 2.43 -1.90 -9.66
C LYS A 107 2.30 -1.40 -8.22
N GLU A 108 2.90 -0.27 -7.87
CA GLU A 108 2.90 0.25 -6.51
C GLU A 108 2.02 1.49 -6.40
N LEU A 109 1.23 1.57 -5.33
CA LEU A 109 0.45 2.77 -5.05
C LEU A 109 1.37 3.85 -4.48
N PRO A 110 1.19 5.12 -4.88
CA PRO A 110 2.04 6.22 -4.43
C PRO A 110 1.99 6.44 -2.92
N ASP A 111 0.91 6.05 -2.24
CA ASP A 111 0.74 6.24 -0.79
C ASP A 111 1.18 5.05 0.05
N TYR A 112 1.85 4.06 -0.55
CA TYR A 112 2.47 2.95 0.18
C TYR A 112 3.61 3.48 1.07
N LEU A 113 3.51 3.28 2.38
CA LEU A 113 4.40 3.88 3.37
C LEU A 113 5.89 3.57 3.12
N PRO A 114 6.33 2.33 2.84
CA PRO A 114 7.72 2.05 2.49
C PRO A 114 8.23 2.87 1.30
N LEU A 115 7.42 3.00 0.24
CA LEU A 115 7.76 3.83 -0.93
C LEU A 115 7.87 5.31 -0.55
N TYR A 116 6.92 5.81 0.24
CA TYR A 116 6.95 7.19 0.72
C TYR A 116 8.21 7.48 1.56
N LEU A 117 8.61 6.55 2.42
CA LEU A 117 9.85 6.65 3.20
C LEU A 117 11.11 6.60 2.33
N GLU A 118 11.12 5.77 1.29
CA GLU A 118 12.20 5.75 0.30
C GLU A 118 12.34 7.10 -0.40
N PHE A 119 11.21 7.67 -0.84
CA PHE A 119 11.18 9.03 -1.37
C PHE A 119 11.74 10.04 -0.36
N LEU A 120 11.20 10.12 0.86
CA LEU A 120 11.65 11.07 1.88
C LEU A 120 13.15 10.95 2.17
N SER A 121 13.69 9.73 2.11
CA SER A 121 15.12 9.49 2.29
C SER A 121 16.01 10.24 1.30
N THR A 122 15.47 10.65 0.15
CA THR A 122 16.18 11.36 -0.92
C THR A 122 15.97 12.88 -0.89
N GLN A 123 15.06 13.39 -0.06
CA GLN A 123 14.64 14.80 -0.06
C GLN A 123 15.48 15.72 0.85
N GLY A 124 16.43 15.16 1.59
CA GLY A 124 17.19 15.87 2.63
C GLY A 124 16.49 15.83 3.99
N GLU A 125 17.24 16.04 5.06
CA GLU A 125 16.81 15.83 6.45
C GLU A 125 15.59 16.68 6.84
N GLN A 126 15.61 17.97 6.54
CA GLN A 126 14.51 18.89 6.86
C GLN A 126 13.20 18.51 6.14
N ASN A 127 13.25 18.22 4.84
CA ASN A 127 12.06 17.82 4.10
C ASN A 127 11.55 16.45 4.54
N ALA A 128 12.46 15.54 4.92
CA ALA A 128 12.08 14.25 5.45
C ALA A 128 11.35 14.38 6.79
N GLN A 129 11.84 15.23 7.69
CA GLN A 129 11.15 15.53 8.95
C GLN A 129 9.76 16.10 8.70
N ILE A 130 9.64 17.13 7.85
CA ILE A 130 8.35 17.75 7.51
C ILE A 130 7.38 16.70 6.92
N GLY A 131 7.86 15.86 6.00
CA GLY A 131 7.03 14.79 5.43
C GLY A 131 6.56 13.78 6.46
N LEU A 132 7.40 13.42 7.43
CA LEU A 132 7.01 12.54 8.54
C LEU A 132 6.04 13.23 9.50
N GLU A 133 6.19 14.54 9.74
CA GLU A 133 5.30 15.34 10.58
C GLU A 133 3.88 15.34 10.03
N GLU A 134 3.72 15.55 8.71
CA GLU A 134 2.42 15.52 8.03
C GLU A 134 1.67 14.20 8.21
N ILE A 135 2.38 13.07 8.27
CA ILE A 135 1.79 11.73 8.45
C ILE A 135 1.87 11.22 9.89
N ALA A 136 2.36 12.02 10.84
CA ALA A 136 2.54 11.62 12.23
C ALA A 136 1.27 11.08 12.90
N PRO A 137 0.05 11.62 12.65
CA PRO A 137 -1.18 11.03 13.17
C PRO A 137 -1.40 9.58 12.71
N VAL A 138 -1.09 9.28 11.44
CA VAL A 138 -1.20 7.91 10.88
C VAL A 138 -0.17 6.99 11.55
N LEU A 139 1.08 7.45 11.66
CA LEU A 139 2.15 6.70 12.33
C LEU A 139 1.80 6.38 13.80
N ALA A 140 1.20 7.34 14.51
CA ALA A 140 0.79 7.18 15.90
C ALA A 140 -0.36 6.16 16.07
N VAL A 141 -1.34 6.17 15.17
CA VAL A 141 -2.43 5.19 15.16
C VAL A 141 -1.89 3.78 14.88
N LEU A 142 -1.04 3.63 13.86
CA LEU A 142 -0.40 2.35 13.55
C LEU A 142 0.46 1.85 14.71
N LEU A 143 1.25 2.73 15.33
CA LEU A 143 2.04 2.43 16.53
C LEU A 143 1.16 1.89 17.67
N CYS A 144 0.05 2.58 17.98
CA CYS A 144 -0.83 2.16 19.07
C CYS A 144 -1.47 0.80 18.78
N ARG A 145 -1.93 0.57 17.55
CA ARG A 145 -2.50 -0.73 17.13
C ARG A 145 -1.47 -1.86 17.17
N LEU A 146 -0.23 -1.62 16.76
CA LEU A 146 0.85 -2.60 16.84
C LEU A 146 1.22 -2.91 18.30
N GLN A 147 1.24 -1.90 19.17
CA GLN A 147 1.45 -2.09 20.62
C GLN A 147 0.33 -2.91 21.26
N GLN A 148 -0.93 -2.69 20.88
CA GLN A 148 -2.07 -3.52 21.35
C GLN A 148 -1.98 -4.99 20.91
N ARG A 149 -1.24 -5.27 19.83
CA ARG A 149 -1.00 -6.62 19.30
C ARG A 149 0.33 -7.21 19.76
N ASP A 150 1.06 -6.54 20.64
CA ASP A 150 2.41 -6.91 21.11
C ASP A 150 3.40 -7.17 19.96
N SER A 151 3.27 -6.44 18.84
CA SER A 151 4.13 -6.60 17.68
C SER A 151 5.41 -5.76 17.81
N ASP A 152 6.56 -6.37 17.50
CA ASP A 152 7.87 -5.72 17.50
C ASP A 152 8.03 -4.67 16.37
N TYR A 153 7.18 -4.71 15.33
CA TYR A 153 7.05 -3.66 14.32
C TYR A 153 6.75 -2.29 14.94
N ALA A 154 6.15 -2.25 16.14
CA ALA A 154 5.95 -1.01 16.89
C ALA A 154 7.24 -0.20 17.07
N SER A 155 8.41 -0.85 17.15
CA SER A 155 9.71 -0.17 17.25
C SER A 155 10.04 0.68 16.02
N ILE A 156 9.65 0.23 14.83
CA ILE A 156 9.85 0.94 13.57
C ILE A 156 8.97 2.18 13.53
N LEU A 157 7.67 2.04 13.85
CA LEU A 157 6.73 3.16 13.86
C LEU A 157 7.08 4.17 14.97
N ALA A 158 7.54 3.72 16.13
CA ALA A 158 8.03 4.59 17.19
C ALA A 158 9.25 5.40 16.74
N THR A 159 10.15 4.79 15.96
CA THR A 159 11.31 5.49 15.39
C THR A 159 10.88 6.54 14.37
N LEU A 160 9.95 6.21 13.47
CA LEU A 160 9.41 7.17 12.50
C LEU A 160 8.73 8.35 13.17
N LEU A 161 7.95 8.11 14.23
CA LEU A 161 7.29 9.17 14.99
C LEU A 161 8.29 10.03 15.77
N ALA A 162 9.37 9.44 16.29
CA ALA A 162 10.44 10.22 16.92
C ALA A 162 11.19 11.11 15.90
N LEU A 163 11.41 10.60 14.69
CA LEU A 163 12.04 11.34 13.60
C LEU A 163 11.15 12.46 13.01
N SER A 164 9.84 12.42 13.23
CA SER A 164 8.95 13.49 12.81
C SER A 164 9.00 14.72 13.73
N GLU A 165 9.45 14.54 14.97
CA GLU A 165 9.38 15.54 16.06
C GLU A 165 7.96 16.11 16.31
N ALA A 166 6.92 15.44 15.80
CA ALA A 166 5.55 15.87 15.97
C ALA A 166 5.07 15.69 17.42
N ASP A 167 4.37 16.69 17.95
CA ASP A 167 3.72 16.59 19.26
C ASP A 167 2.40 15.82 19.12
N VAL A 168 2.42 14.54 19.47
CA VAL A 168 1.26 13.64 19.38
C VAL A 168 0.93 13.02 20.73
N ASP A 169 -0.31 13.21 21.19
CA ASP A 169 -0.80 12.60 22.43
C ASP A 169 -1.13 11.11 22.20
N LEU A 170 -0.13 10.26 22.39
CA LEU A 170 -0.30 8.80 22.30
C LEU A 170 -1.24 8.25 23.36
N ALA A 171 -1.44 8.92 24.50
CA ALA A 171 -2.35 8.43 25.54
C ALA A 171 -3.81 8.62 25.12
N ASP A 172 -4.14 9.77 24.54
CA ASP A 172 -5.47 10.03 23.96
C ASP A 172 -5.78 9.06 22.82
N ILE A 173 -4.84 8.87 21.88
CA ILE A 173 -5.02 7.93 20.77
C ILE A 173 -5.25 6.50 21.29
N LYS A 174 -4.47 6.04 22.28
CA LYS A 174 -4.69 4.72 22.91
C LYS A 174 -6.07 4.59 23.54
N GLN A 175 -6.56 5.65 24.18
CA GLN A 175 -7.89 5.66 24.79
C GLN A 175 -8.99 5.56 23.74
N GLN A 176 -8.85 6.28 22.62
CA GLN A 176 -9.80 6.24 21.50
C GLN A 176 -9.85 4.85 20.84
N LEU A 177 -8.69 4.19 20.72
CA LEU A 177 -8.57 2.87 20.10
C LEU A 177 -8.88 1.70 21.05
N ALA A 178 -9.09 1.93 22.35
CA ALA A 178 -9.26 0.84 23.34
C ALA A 178 -10.48 -0.06 23.07
N GLY A 179 -11.49 0.44 22.35
CA GLY A 179 -12.69 -0.30 21.97
C GLY A 179 -12.71 -0.81 20.53
N GLU A 180 -11.65 -0.57 19.76
CA GLU A 180 -11.57 -0.97 18.35
C GLU A 180 -11.52 -2.50 18.23
N GLN A 181 -12.38 -3.07 17.39
CA GLN A 181 -12.34 -4.51 17.08
C GLN A 181 -11.36 -4.79 15.95
N ARG A 182 -10.65 -5.90 16.07
CA ARG A 182 -9.75 -6.40 15.03
C ARG A 182 -10.52 -6.81 13.77
N ASP A 183 -10.10 -6.25 12.64
CA ASP A 183 -10.66 -6.49 11.32
C ASP A 183 -9.94 -7.61 10.54
N ASP A 184 -8.80 -8.08 11.04
CA ASP A 184 -7.98 -9.13 10.45
C ASP A 184 -8.35 -10.56 10.89
N THR A 185 -9.39 -10.70 11.72
CA THR A 185 -9.85 -12.01 12.19
C THR A 185 -10.68 -12.73 11.11
N PRO A 186 -10.65 -14.08 11.02
CA PRO A 186 -11.45 -14.81 10.04
C PRO A 186 -12.93 -14.43 10.07
N LYS A 187 -13.51 -14.25 11.27
CA LYS A 187 -14.89 -13.82 11.43
C LYS A 187 -15.17 -12.41 10.89
N ALA A 188 -14.21 -11.49 11.02
CA ALA A 188 -14.35 -10.14 10.48
C ALA A 188 -14.24 -10.15 8.95
N LEU A 189 -13.30 -10.93 8.40
CA LEU A 189 -13.16 -11.14 6.96
C LEU A 189 -14.42 -11.79 6.37
N ASP A 190 -14.90 -12.88 6.95
CA ASP A 190 -16.12 -13.56 6.51
C ASP A 190 -17.32 -12.60 6.46
N LYS A 191 -17.46 -11.74 7.49
CA LYS A 191 -18.52 -10.73 7.54
C LYS A 191 -18.44 -9.72 6.40
N VAL A 192 -17.25 -9.21 6.09
CA VAL A 192 -17.06 -8.27 4.96
C VAL A 192 -17.42 -8.95 3.63
N TRP A 193 -16.99 -10.19 3.45
CA TRP A 193 -17.26 -10.95 2.23
C TRP A 193 -18.75 -11.31 2.05
N GLU A 194 -19.49 -11.52 3.14
CA GLU A 194 -20.95 -11.72 3.12
C GLU A 194 -21.72 -10.45 2.72
N GLU A 195 -21.25 -9.28 3.16
CA GLU A 195 -21.90 -7.98 2.90
C GLU A 195 -21.64 -7.47 1.47
N GLU A 196 -20.53 -7.87 0.84
CA GLU A 196 -20.13 -7.41 -0.50
C GLU A 196 -20.60 -8.31 -1.67
N MET A 197 -21.48 -9.29 -1.41
CA MET A 197 -22.11 -10.06 -2.49
C MET A 197 -22.97 -9.15 -3.38
N VAL A 198 -22.38 -8.66 -4.47
CA VAL A 198 -23.11 -7.95 -5.52
C VAL A 198 -24.13 -8.90 -6.12
N SER A 199 -25.40 -8.73 -5.74
CA SER A 199 -26.49 -9.42 -6.40
C SER A 199 -26.62 -8.86 -7.81
N PHE A 200 -26.03 -9.54 -8.79
CA PHE A 200 -26.20 -9.24 -10.21
C PHE A 200 -27.65 -9.45 -10.70
N ILE A 201 -28.51 -10.01 -9.85
CA ILE A 201 -29.95 -10.18 -10.11
C ILE A 201 -30.70 -9.34 -9.07
N GLY A 202 -31.34 -8.27 -9.52
CA GLY A 202 -32.25 -7.48 -8.68
C GLY A 202 -33.29 -8.38 -8.01
N ASN A 203 -33.59 -8.09 -6.76
CA ASN A 203 -34.38 -8.92 -5.84
C ASN A 203 -35.89 -8.93 -6.15
N GLU A 204 -36.30 -9.19 -7.40
CA GLU A 204 -37.72 -9.31 -7.79
C GLU A 204 -38.08 -10.62 -8.53
N GLN A 205 -37.22 -11.63 -8.55
CA GLN A 205 -37.60 -12.95 -9.11
C GLN A 205 -37.22 -14.11 -8.19
N ALA A 206 -37.60 -13.99 -6.91
CA ALA A 206 -37.78 -15.15 -6.04
C ALA A 206 -39.09 -15.87 -6.40
N ASN A 207 -39.12 -16.56 -7.55
CA ASN A 207 -39.90 -17.78 -7.84
C ASN A 207 -40.02 -18.00 -9.36
N SER A 208 -38.98 -18.59 -9.96
CA SER A 208 -39.13 -19.68 -10.93
C SER A 208 -37.75 -20.11 -11.39
N ALA A 209 -37.35 -21.31 -10.99
CA ALA A 209 -36.31 -22.04 -11.70
C ALA A 209 -36.82 -22.22 -13.14
N CYS A 210 -36.20 -21.50 -14.09
CA CYS A 210 -36.62 -21.33 -15.49
C CYS A 210 -37.63 -20.18 -15.75
N GLY A 211 -37.20 -18.93 -15.53
CA GLY A 211 -37.90 -17.71 -15.97
C GLY A 211 -37.18 -17.02 -17.14
N SER A 212 -37.89 -16.81 -18.24
CA SER A 212 -37.41 -16.21 -19.51
C SER A 212 -37.14 -14.70 -19.44
N GLY A 213 -36.50 -14.21 -18.37
CA GLY A 213 -36.33 -12.80 -18.05
C GLY A 213 -35.34 -12.03 -18.94
N ASN A 214 -34.40 -12.72 -19.58
CA ASN A 214 -33.40 -12.11 -20.48
C ASN A 214 -33.63 -12.54 -21.93
N LYS A 215 -34.85 -12.34 -22.46
CA LYS A 215 -35.05 -12.43 -23.90
C LYS A 215 -34.60 -11.10 -24.53
N PRO A 216 -33.60 -11.09 -25.43
CA PRO A 216 -33.26 -9.88 -26.19
C PRO A 216 -34.51 -9.33 -26.87
N ALA A 217 -34.63 -8.01 -26.97
CA ALA A 217 -35.75 -7.39 -27.68
C ALA A 217 -35.87 -7.96 -29.10
N ASP A 218 -37.08 -8.01 -29.68
CA ASP A 218 -37.33 -8.64 -31.01
C ASP A 218 -36.47 -8.06 -32.16
N GLY A 219 -35.83 -6.91 -31.94
CA GLY A 219 -34.86 -6.28 -32.85
C GLY A 219 -33.40 -6.75 -32.71
N GLN A 220 -33.01 -7.38 -31.60
CA GLN A 220 -31.68 -7.99 -31.40
C GLN A 220 -31.74 -9.47 -31.79
N ARG A 221 -31.69 -9.72 -33.10
CA ARG A 221 -31.66 -11.08 -33.65
C ARG A 221 -30.22 -11.52 -33.88
N ARG A 222 -29.91 -12.80 -33.60
CA ARG A 222 -28.55 -13.37 -33.81
C ARG A 222 -28.16 -13.41 -35.30
N ASP A 223 -29.16 -13.34 -36.16
CA ASP A 223 -29.14 -13.37 -37.62
C ASP A 223 -29.00 -11.97 -38.26
N GLN A 224 -28.89 -10.91 -37.44
CA GLN A 224 -28.68 -9.56 -37.96
C GLN A 224 -27.21 -9.33 -38.33
N PHE A 225 -26.94 -9.14 -39.61
CA PHE A 225 -25.63 -8.69 -40.08
C PHE A 225 -25.51 -7.18 -39.89
N ILE A 226 -24.76 -6.76 -38.87
CA ILE A 226 -24.39 -5.36 -38.66
C ILE A 226 -23.00 -5.15 -39.28
N PRO A 227 -22.87 -4.39 -40.38
CA PRO A 227 -21.55 -4.13 -40.96
C PRO A 227 -20.71 -3.31 -39.98
N LEU A 228 -19.53 -3.84 -39.63
CA LEU A 228 -18.53 -3.10 -38.88
C LEU A 228 -17.94 -2.02 -39.76
N SER A 229 -18.14 -0.74 -39.42
CA SER A 229 -17.46 0.38 -40.07
C SER A 229 -15.98 0.38 -39.69
N THR A 230 -15.16 -0.34 -40.47
CA THR A 230 -13.71 -0.44 -40.24
C THR A 230 -12.96 0.84 -40.60
N GLU A 231 -13.61 1.83 -41.21
CA GLU A 231 -13.01 3.14 -41.53
C GLU A 231 -12.57 3.92 -40.27
N LEU A 232 -13.23 3.70 -39.12
CA LEU A 232 -12.82 4.24 -37.82
C LEU A 232 -11.67 3.46 -37.17
N LEU A 233 -11.41 2.24 -37.63
CA LEU A 233 -10.32 1.36 -37.14
C LEU A 233 -9.11 1.34 -38.09
N GLY A 234 -9.28 1.84 -39.31
CA GLY A 234 -8.29 1.81 -40.37
C GLY A 234 -7.87 3.21 -40.80
N SER A 235 -6.97 3.85 -40.05
CA SER A 235 -6.05 4.79 -40.68
C SER A 235 -4.89 3.97 -41.26
N GLU A 236 -4.91 3.74 -42.57
CA GLU A 236 -3.79 3.09 -43.29
C GLU A 236 -2.45 3.81 -43.00
N GLU A 237 -2.49 5.11 -42.67
CA GLU A 237 -1.33 5.90 -42.25
C GLU A 237 -0.70 5.41 -40.92
N ALA A 238 -1.51 5.03 -39.92
CA ALA A 238 -0.99 4.57 -38.63
C ALA A 238 -0.29 3.20 -38.76
N GLY A 239 -0.86 2.30 -39.57
CA GLY A 239 -0.27 1.00 -39.86
C GLY A 239 1.05 1.11 -40.63
N GLN A 240 1.10 1.95 -41.67
CA GLN A 240 2.31 2.07 -42.52
C GLN A 240 3.48 2.76 -41.82
N GLN A 241 3.24 3.72 -40.92
CA GLN A 241 4.30 4.34 -40.11
C GLN A 241 4.91 3.35 -39.12
N LEU A 242 4.08 2.50 -38.48
CA LEU A 242 4.56 1.46 -37.57
C LEU A 242 5.44 0.42 -38.27
N TYR A 243 5.09 0.00 -39.49
CA TYR A 243 5.90 -0.95 -40.27
C TYR A 243 7.24 -0.36 -40.75
N LYS A 244 7.28 0.93 -41.16
CA LYS A 244 8.53 1.59 -41.57
C LYS A 244 9.51 1.79 -40.39
N ALA A 245 9.00 2.15 -39.21
CA ALA A 245 9.82 2.30 -38.01
C ALA A 245 10.42 0.97 -37.54
N ALA A 246 9.66 -0.13 -37.67
CA ALA A 246 10.14 -1.48 -37.33
C ALA A 246 11.21 -2.00 -38.31
N ALA A 247 11.12 -1.63 -39.60
CA ALA A 247 12.12 -2.01 -40.60
C ALA A 247 13.45 -1.22 -40.46
N ALA A 248 13.38 0.06 -40.08
CA ALA A 248 14.58 0.90 -39.88
C ALA A 248 15.40 0.55 -38.62
N LYS A 249 14.83 -0.17 -37.65
CA LYS A 249 15.56 -0.70 -36.48
C LYS A 249 16.23 -2.06 -36.71
N ARG A 250 16.03 -2.68 -37.88
CA ARG A 250 16.61 -3.98 -38.27
C ARG A 250 17.64 -3.90 -39.39
N ALA A 251 18.01 -2.68 -39.81
CA ALA A 251 19.13 -2.39 -40.69
C ALA A 251 20.11 -1.48 -39.95
#